data_AF-A0A969Y893-F1
#
_entry.id   AF-A0A969Y893-F1
#
_cell.length_a   1.000
_cell.length_b   1.000
_cell.length_c   1.000
_cell.angle_alpha   90.00
_cell.angle_beta   90.00
_cell.angle_gamma   90.00
#
_symmetry.space_group_name_H-M   'P 1'
#
loop_
_entity.id
_entity.type
_entity.pdbx_description
1 polymer ?
#
loop_
_entity_poly.entity_id
_entity_poly.type
_entity_poly.pdbx_seq_one_letter_code
_entity_poly.pdbx_strand_id
1 'polypeptide(L)'
;MTPEMFKEEIEEALRVYEKHVVCLEKTPEECSRTIVSLVKKALETYKNRQPGFRHGIALDKHITVIISQSESNRPLCGIYFNLHSPYQKKMRSETQARP
;
A
#
# COMPACT_ATOMS: atom_id res chain seq x y z
N MET A 1 -7.56 1.45 -16.92
CA MET A 1 -6.57 1.65 -15.83
C MET A 1 -6.21 0.31 -15.22
N THR A 2 -4.94 -0.03 -15.31
CA THR A 2 -4.31 -1.26 -14.78
C THR A 2 -3.02 -0.85 -14.03
N PRO A 3 -2.41 -1.74 -13.22
CA PRO A 3 -1.20 -1.41 -12.46
C PRO A 3 -0.04 -0.92 -13.32
N GLU A 4 0.05 -1.31 -14.60
CA GLU A 4 1.09 -0.91 -15.54
C GLU A 4 1.15 0.62 -15.74
N MET A 5 0.04 1.33 -15.48
CA MET A 5 0.00 2.80 -15.49
C MET A 5 0.89 3.44 -14.42
N PHE A 6 1.25 2.70 -13.37
CA PHE A 6 2.08 3.17 -12.24
C PHE A 6 3.42 2.44 -12.16
N LYS A 7 3.93 1.98 -13.30
CA LYS A 7 5.18 1.22 -13.36
C LYS A 7 6.35 1.98 -12.70
N GLU A 8 6.46 3.27 -12.95
CA GLU A 8 7.53 4.12 -12.41
C GLU A 8 7.46 4.20 -10.88
N GLU A 9 6.26 4.39 -10.33
CA GLU A 9 6.03 4.43 -8.88
C GLU A 9 6.33 3.06 -8.23
N ILE A 10 5.98 1.96 -8.90
CA ILE A 10 6.28 0.59 -8.44
C ILE A 10 7.79 0.35 -8.44
N GLU A 11 8.49 0.72 -9.52
CA GLU A 11 9.95 0.56 -9.64
C GLU A 11 10.68 1.38 -8.57
N GLU A 12 10.23 2.61 -8.30
CA GLU A 12 10.82 3.43 -7.25
C GLU A 12 10.61 2.82 -5.86
N ALA A 13 9.40 2.33 -5.56
CA ALA A 13 9.13 1.66 -4.30
C ALA A 13 10.03 0.42 -4.10
N LEU A 14 10.31 -0.34 -5.16
CA LEU A 14 11.21 -1.50 -5.10
C LEU A 14 12.67 -1.10 -4.86
N ARG A 15 13.16 -0.04 -5.50
CA ARG A 15 14.52 0.49 -5.24
C ARG A 15 14.68 0.94 -3.80
N VAL A 16 13.66 1.62 -3.24
CA VAL A 16 13.65 2.04 -1.84
C VAL A 16 13.64 0.83 -0.90
N TYR A 17 12.83 -0.19 -1.22
CA TYR A 17 12.77 -1.43 -0.44
C TYR A 17 14.14 -2.10 -0.32
N GLU A 18 14.80 -2.35 -1.46
CA GLU A 18 16.11 -3.01 -1.50
C GLU A 18 17.18 -2.23 -0.74
N LYS A 19 17.14 -0.89 -0.81
CA LYS A 19 18.18 -0.02 -0.23
C LYS A 19 17.96 0.30 1.25
N HIS A 20 16.71 0.37 1.72
CA HIS A 20 16.38 1.01 2.99
C HIS A 20 15.43 0.21 3.90
N VAL A 21 14.78 -0.84 3.41
CA VAL A 21 13.75 -1.57 4.16
C VAL A 21 14.21 -3.00 4.43
N VAL A 22 14.64 -3.28 5.66
CA VAL A 22 14.87 -4.66 6.12
C VAL A 22 13.54 -5.26 6.55
N CYS A 23 12.80 -5.83 5.60
CA CYS A 23 11.59 -6.58 5.92
C CYS A 23 11.98 -8.05 6.19
N LEU A 24 12.05 -8.43 7.46
CA LEU A 24 12.39 -9.82 7.86
C LEU A 24 11.33 -10.84 7.43
N GLU A 25 10.14 -10.39 7.05
CA GLU A 25 8.98 -11.25 6.76
C GLU A 25 8.72 -11.47 5.26
N LYS A 26 9.38 -10.76 4.35
CA LYS A 26 9.14 -10.86 2.90
C LYS A 26 10.43 -10.79 2.09
N THR A 27 10.52 -11.59 1.04
CA THR A 27 11.58 -11.42 0.03
C THR A 27 11.26 -10.23 -0.90
N PRO A 28 12.25 -9.69 -1.65
CA PRO A 28 11.99 -8.68 -2.68
C PRO A 28 10.91 -9.08 -3.69
N GLU A 29 10.89 -10.34 -4.13
CA GLU A 29 9.91 -10.86 -5.09
C GLU A 29 8.49 -10.92 -4.49
N GLU A 30 8.38 -11.26 -3.20
CA GLU A 30 7.11 -11.22 -2.47
C GLU A 30 6.62 -9.78 -2.26
N CYS A 31 7.53 -8.85 -1.98
CA CYS A 31 7.21 -7.44 -1.88
C CYS A 31 6.68 -6.89 -3.21
N SER A 32 7.35 -7.19 -4.32
CA SER A 32 6.91 -6.81 -5.68
C SER A 32 5.51 -7.31 -6.00
N ARG A 33 5.25 -8.61 -5.78
CA ARG A 33 3.91 -9.19 -5.95
C ARG A 33 2.86 -8.53 -5.06
N THR A 34 3.23 -8.20 -3.82
CA THR A 34 2.35 -7.49 -2.89
C THR A 34 1.98 -6.11 -3.43
N ILE A 35 2.97 -5.31 -3.85
CA ILE A 35 2.76 -3.95 -4.35
C ILE A 35 1.81 -3.96 -5.55
N VAL A 36 2.05 -4.83 -6.54
CA VAL A 36 1.19 -4.95 -7.73
C VAL A 36 -0.25 -5.31 -7.34
N SER A 37 -0.42 -6.26 -6.40
CA SER A 37 -1.74 -6.65 -5.90
C SER A 37 -2.46 -5.50 -5.18
N LEU A 38 -1.74 -4.74 -4.34
CA LEU A 38 -2.30 -3.60 -3.62
C LEU A 38 -2.65 -2.44 -4.57
N VAL A 39 -1.83 -2.15 -5.57
CA VAL A 39 -2.14 -1.16 -6.61
C VAL A 39 -3.42 -1.55 -7.34
N LYS A 40 -3.58 -2.83 -7.73
CA LYS A 40 -4.81 -3.32 -8.37
C LYS A 40 -6.04 -3.11 -7.49
N LYS A 41 -5.95 -3.45 -6.20
CA LYS A 41 -7.05 -3.27 -5.24
C LYS A 41 -7.38 -1.79 -5.02
N ALA A 42 -6.37 -0.94 -4.82
CA ALA A 42 -6.56 0.50 -4.66
C ALA A 42 -7.19 1.12 -5.91
N LEU A 43 -6.85 0.63 -7.11
CA LEU A 43 -7.48 1.02 -8.37
C LEU A 43 -8.96 0.66 -8.43
N GLU A 44 -9.32 -0.56 -8.02
CA GLU A 44 -10.71 -1.02 -7.96
C GLU A 44 -11.51 -0.18 -6.95
N THR A 45 -10.96 0.06 -5.76
CA THR A 45 -11.57 0.94 -4.76
C THR A 45 -11.72 2.36 -5.29
N TYR A 46 -10.70 2.90 -5.98
CA TYR A 46 -10.76 4.23 -6.58
C TYR A 46 -11.87 4.31 -7.63
N LYS A 47 -11.99 3.35 -8.54
CA LYS A 47 -13.04 3.35 -9.58
C LYS A 47 -14.45 3.26 -9.00
N ASN A 48 -14.63 2.48 -7.94
CA ASN A 48 -15.92 2.20 -7.33
C ASN A 48 -16.22 3.09 -6.10
N ARG A 49 -15.46 4.17 -5.90
CA ARG A 49 -15.59 5.05 -4.74
C ARG A 49 -16.95 5.76 -4.73
N GLN A 50 -17.49 5.97 -3.53
CA GLN A 50 -18.74 6.72 -3.37
C GLN A 50 -18.54 8.21 -3.70
N PRO A 51 -19.60 8.93 -4.10
CA PRO A 51 -19.55 10.38 -4.28
C PRO A 51 -18.99 11.07 -3.04
N GLY A 52 -18.08 12.03 -3.24
CA GLY A 52 -17.39 12.74 -2.17
C GLY A 52 -16.04 12.13 -1.75
N PHE A 53 -15.75 10.87 -2.10
CA PHE A 53 -14.44 10.27 -1.85
C PHE A 53 -13.46 10.56 -2.99
N ARG A 54 -12.23 10.95 -2.63
CA ARG A 54 -11.17 11.32 -3.60
C ARG A 54 -10.09 10.26 -3.76
N HIS A 55 -10.12 9.20 -2.95
CA HIS A 55 -9.03 8.22 -2.86
C HIS A 55 -9.54 6.78 -2.91
N GLY A 56 -8.76 5.91 -3.54
CA GLY A 56 -8.84 4.46 -3.37
C GLY A 56 -7.64 3.99 -2.55
N ILE A 57 -7.87 3.19 -1.53
CA ILE A 57 -6.82 2.78 -0.59
C ILE A 57 -6.84 1.26 -0.47
N ALA A 58 -5.66 0.66 -0.53
CA ALA A 58 -5.45 -0.74 -0.18
C ALA A 58 -4.18 -0.86 0.65
N LEU A 59 -4.18 -1.72 1.65
CA LEU A 59 -3.03 -1.92 2.52
C LEU A 59 -2.90 -3.37 2.95
N ASP A 60 -1.70 -3.71 3.40
CA ASP A 60 -1.45 -4.84 4.27
C ASP A 60 -0.68 -4.39 5.53
N LYS A 61 -0.10 -5.35 6.26
CA LYS A 61 0.69 -5.06 7.47
C LYS A 61 1.85 -4.10 7.22
N HIS A 62 2.51 -4.19 6.06
CA HIS A 62 3.79 -3.55 5.78
C HIS A 62 3.71 -2.45 4.74
N ILE A 63 2.67 -2.44 3.89
CA ILE A 63 2.59 -1.55 2.74
C ILE A 63 1.19 -0.95 2.66
N THR A 64 1.14 0.36 2.44
CA THR A 64 -0.09 1.11 2.17
C THR A 64 0.01 1.73 0.78
N VAL A 65 -0.99 1.48 -0.07
CA VAL A 65 -1.10 2.09 -1.41
C VAL A 65 -2.33 2.99 -1.44
N ILE A 66 -2.13 4.23 -1.91
CA ILE A 66 -3.16 5.26 -2.01
C ILE A 66 -3.19 5.77 -3.45
N ILE A 67 -4.36 5.69 -4.09
CA ILE A 67 -4.60 6.29 -5.40
C ILE A 67 -5.52 7.48 -5.22
N SER A 68 -5.05 8.66 -5.60
CA SER A 68 -5.72 9.93 -5.35
C SER A 68 -6.15 10.59 -6.65
N GLN A 69 -7.33 11.21 -6.63
CA GLN A 69 -7.75 12.09 -7.71
C GLN A 69 -6.72 13.21 -7.90
N SER A 70 -6.47 13.56 -9.16
CA SER A 70 -5.62 14.68 -9.55
C SER A 70 -6.41 15.61 -10.47
N GLU A 71 -5.90 16.82 -10.68
CA GLU A 71 -6.43 17.77 -11.68
C GLU A 71 -6.20 17.29 -13.13
N SER A 72 -5.34 16.29 -13.32
CA SER A 72 -5.06 15.65 -14.61
C SER A 72 -5.88 14.37 -14.80
N ASN A 73 -5.96 13.89 -16.04
CA ASN A 73 -6.59 12.61 -16.38
C ASN A 73 -5.88 11.38 -15.76
N ARG A 74 -4.66 11.53 -15.22
CA ARG A 74 -3.91 10.46 -14.55
C ARG A 74 -3.96 10.68 -13.02
N PRO A 75 -4.57 9.78 -12.23
CA PRO A 75 -4.57 9.91 -10.78
C PRO A 75 -3.16 9.70 -10.19
N LEU A 76 -2.92 10.23 -9.00
CA LEU A 76 -1.65 10.07 -8.28
C LEU A 76 -1.61 8.71 -7.58
N CYS A 77 -0.45 8.09 -7.49
CA CYS A 77 -0.22 6.84 -6.75
C CYS A 77 0.87 7.04 -5.70
N GLY A 78 0.53 6.86 -4.43
CA GLY A 78 1.48 6.86 -3.32
C GLY A 78 1.64 5.44 -2.76
N ILE A 79 2.89 4.98 -2.65
CA ILE A 79 3.25 3.69 -2.05
C ILE A 79 4.09 3.98 -0.80
N TYR A 80 3.58 3.56 0.35
CA TYR A 80 4.18 3.81 1.65
C TYR A 80 4.55 2.49 2.32
N PHE A 81 5.77 2.41 2.84
CA PHE A 81 6.19 1.31 3.72
C PHE A 81 5.84 1.68 5.16
N ASN A 82 4.96 0.89 5.77
CA ASN A 82 4.62 0.99 7.17
C ASN A 82 5.85 0.53 7.98
N LEU A 83 6.57 1.47 8.58
CA LEU A 83 7.74 1.17 9.41
C LEU A 83 7.28 0.33 10.61
N HIS A 84 7.66 -0.94 10.60
CA HIS A 84 7.38 -1.88 11.69
C HIS A 84 8.68 -2.21 12.41
N SER A 85 8.80 -1.84 13.68
CA SER A 85 9.90 -2.32 14.51
C SER A 85 9.63 -3.77 14.90
N PRO A 86 10.51 -4.74 14.58
CA PRO A 86 10.36 -6.11 15.08
C PRO A 86 10.45 -6.19 16.62
N TYR A 87 10.96 -5.12 17.25
CA TYR A 87 11.09 -4.99 18.70
C TYR A 87 9.89 -4.30 19.37
N GLN A 88 8.95 -3.76 18.59
CA GLN A 88 7.70 -3.27 19.17
C GLN A 88 6.84 -4.47 19.57
N LYS A 89 6.81 -4.76 20.88
CA LYS A 89 5.82 -5.67 21.47
C LYS A 89 4.45 -5.30 20.93
N LYS A 90 3.80 -6.25 20.27
CA LYS A 90 2.40 -6.16 19.88
C LYS A 90 1.62 -5.89 21.16
N MET A 91 1.21 -4.65 21.42
CA MET A 91 0.17 -4.42 22.42
C MET A 91 -1.04 -5.17 21.87
N ARG A 92 -1.35 -6.32 22.47
CA ARG A 92 -2.65 -6.96 22.29
C ARG A 92 -3.64 -5.86 22.63
N SER A 93 -4.39 -5.38 21.64
CA SER A 93 -5.65 -4.72 21.93
C SER A 93 -6.51 -5.78 22.60
N GLU A 94 -6.44 -5.85 23.93
CA GLU A 94 -7.49 -6.46 24.74
C GLU A 94 -8.73 -5.60 24.54
N THR A 95 -9.42 -5.80 23.42
CA THR A 95 -10.86 -5.60 23.41
C THR A 95 -11.41 -6.72 24.28
N GLN A 96 -11.35 -6.49 25.60
CA GLN A 96 -12.06 -7.24 26.60
C GLN A 96 -13.51 -7.36 26.11
N ALA A 97 -13.93 -8.60 25.87
CA ALA A 97 -15.34 -8.94 25.83
C ALA A 97 -15.98 -8.35 27.09
N ARG A 98 -16.90 -7.39 26.91
CA ARG A 98 -17.73 -6.93 28.02
C ARG A 98 -18.74 -8.04 28.35
N PRO A 99 -19.01 -8.31 29.64
CA PRO A 99 -19.97 -9.31 30.08
C PRO A 99 -21.40 -8.99 29.63
#